data_AF-A0A2E1A1V5-F1
#
_entry.id   AF-A0A2E1A1V5-F1
#
_cell.length_a   1.000
_cell.length_b   1.000
_cell.length_c   1.000
_cell.angle_alpha   90.00
_cell.angle_beta   90.00
_cell.angle_gamma   90.00
#
_symmetry.space_group_name_H-M   'P 1'
#
loop_
_entity.id
_entity.type
_entity.pdbx_description
1 polymer ?
#
loop_
_entity_poly.entity_id
_entity_poly.type
_entity_poly.pdbx_seq_one_letter_code
_entity_poly.pdbx_strand_id
1 'polypeptide(L)'
;MPDLEQSIADFKAADTQVLGVSVDSKFSHDNWASSLGGVSYPLLADFHPKGAMAQSYGVYLEKRGLIARSTVIIDKQGVVRYAALVEAGGRRYAADLLAECQKINNS
;
A
#
# COMPACT_ATOMS: atom_id res chain seq x y z
N MET A 1 3.53 5.51 8.29
CA MET A 1 2.09 5.23 8.50
C MET A 1 1.97 4.46 9.81
N PRO A 2 1.86 5.16 10.96
CA PRO A 2 1.99 4.51 12.27
C PRO A 2 0.94 3.42 12.53
N ASP A 3 -0.29 3.67 12.09
CA ASP A 3 -1.41 2.72 12.22
C ASP A 3 -1.12 1.38 11.51
N LEU A 4 -0.70 1.43 10.25
CA LEU A 4 -0.39 0.22 9.47
C LEU A 4 0.82 -0.52 10.02
N GLU A 5 1.85 0.20 10.47
CA GLU A 5 3.04 -0.38 11.10
C GLU A 5 2.70 -1.16 12.37
N GLN A 6 1.82 -0.63 13.22
CA GLN A 6 1.39 -1.30 14.46
C GLN A 6 0.64 -2.60 14.18
N SER A 7 -0.10 -2.68 13.07
CA SER A 7 -0.91 -3.86 12.71
C SER A 7 -0.19 -4.89 11.84
N ILE A 8 1.10 -4.73 11.51
CA ILE A 8 1.81 -5.67 10.61
C ILE A 8 1.80 -7.11 11.13
N ALA A 9 1.92 -7.29 12.45
CA ALA A 9 1.82 -8.62 13.06
C ALA A 9 0.44 -9.25 12.82
N ASP A 10 -0.63 -8.46 12.87
CA ASP A 10 -2.00 -8.95 12.67
C ASP A 10 -2.25 -9.30 11.20
N PHE A 11 -1.76 -8.50 10.25
CA PHE A 11 -1.81 -8.84 8.82
C PHE A 11 -1.06 -10.13 8.54
N LYS A 12 0.12 -10.31 9.13
CA LYS A 12 0.89 -11.55 9.00
C LYS A 12 0.16 -12.75 9.60
N ALA A 13 -0.47 -12.59 10.76
CA ALA A 13 -1.29 -13.64 11.38
C ALA A 13 -2.52 -14.00 10.53
N ALA A 14 -3.05 -13.03 9.79
CA ALA A 14 -4.10 -13.21 8.80
C ALA A 14 -3.57 -13.68 7.43
N ASP A 15 -2.34 -14.20 7.33
CA ASP A 15 -1.71 -14.68 6.09
C ASP A 15 -1.74 -13.64 4.96
N THR A 16 -1.43 -12.38 5.30
CA THR A 16 -1.48 -11.23 4.39
C THR A 16 -0.17 -10.44 4.45
N GLN A 17 0.43 -10.16 3.28
CA GLN A 17 1.59 -9.29 3.14
C GLN A 17 1.14 -7.85 2.84
N VAL A 18 1.66 -6.91 3.63
CA VAL A 18 1.48 -5.47 3.38
C VAL A 18 2.62 -4.95 2.52
N LEU A 19 2.31 -4.12 1.52
CA LEU A 19 3.28 -3.46 0.66
C LEU A 19 2.94 -1.96 0.56
N GLY A 20 3.90 -1.09 0.84
CA GLY A 20 3.80 0.34 0.53
C GLY A 20 4.31 0.59 -0.88
N VAL A 21 3.70 1.53 -1.61
CA VAL A 21 4.13 1.86 -2.97
C VAL A 21 4.10 3.37 -3.19
N SER A 22 5.16 3.93 -3.77
CA SER A 22 5.15 5.30 -4.30
C SER A 22 6.05 5.40 -5.54
N VAL A 23 6.01 6.57 -6.19
CA VAL A 23 6.89 6.89 -7.33
C VAL A 23 8.27 7.39 -6.90
N ASP A 24 8.57 7.36 -5.61
CA ASP A 24 9.88 7.75 -5.09
C ASP A 24 10.90 6.64 -5.32
N SER A 25 12.18 7.01 -5.33
CA SER A 25 13.26 6.03 -5.48
C SER A 25 13.40 5.16 -4.22
N LYS A 26 14.00 3.98 -4.37
CA LYS A 26 14.37 3.14 -3.22
C LYS A 26 15.20 3.91 -2.17
N PHE A 27 16.13 4.77 -2.59
CA PHE A 27 16.94 5.57 -1.66
C PHE A 27 16.09 6.57 -0.86
N SER A 28 15.07 7.15 -1.50
CA SER A 28 14.11 8.03 -0.84
C SER A 28 13.28 7.27 0.20
N HIS A 29 12.84 6.05 -0.14
CA HIS A 29 12.16 5.16 0.81
C HIS A 29 13.02 4.77 2.00
N ASP A 30 14.28 4.38 1.75
CA ASP A 30 15.20 3.97 2.82
C ASP A 30 15.44 5.13 3.80
N ASN A 31 15.74 6.33 3.28
CA ASN A 31 15.92 7.52 4.12
C ASN A 31 14.65 7.90 4.90
N TRP A 32 13.48 7.83 4.24
CA TRP A 32 12.20 8.13 4.90
C TRP A 32 11.87 7.12 5.98
N ALA A 33 12.03 5.82 5.72
CA ALA A 33 11.80 4.76 6.69
C ALA A 33 12.73 4.91 7.89
N SER A 34 14.02 5.19 7.68
CA SER A 34 14.97 5.48 8.76
C SER A 34 14.55 6.68 9.59
N SER A 35 14.04 7.75 8.96
CA SER A 35 13.56 8.95 9.67
C SER A 35 12.36 8.67 10.60
N LEU A 36 11.62 7.58 10.35
CA LEU A 36 10.50 7.14 11.18
C LEU A 36 10.91 6.15 12.29
N GLY A 37 12.20 5.81 12.40
CA GLY A 37 12.67 4.76 13.29
C GLY A 37 12.55 3.35 12.70
N GLY A 38 12.24 3.24 11.41
CA GLY A 38 12.05 1.98 10.69
C GLY A 38 10.63 1.79 10.16
N VAL A 39 10.50 0.95 9.14
CA VAL A 39 9.23 0.46 8.58
C VAL A 39 9.42 -1.03 8.34
N SER A 40 8.55 -1.88 8.90
CA SER A 40 8.76 -3.35 8.89
C SER A 40 8.23 -4.05 7.65
N TYR A 41 7.53 -3.34 6.78
CA TYR A 41 7.01 -3.85 5.51
C TYR A 41 7.73 -3.26 4.29
N PRO A 42 7.79 -3.99 3.16
CA PRO A 42 8.45 -3.51 1.95
C PRO A 42 7.82 -2.23 1.39
N LEU A 43 8.68 -1.33 0.93
CA LEU A 43 8.32 -0.13 0.16
C LEU A 43 8.80 -0.32 -1.29
N LEU A 44 7.85 -0.39 -2.22
CA LEU A 44 8.10 -0.58 -3.64
C LEU A 44 8.22 0.77 -4.34
N ALA A 45 9.22 0.88 -5.21
CA ALA A 45 9.52 2.05 -6.00
C ALA A 45 8.99 1.91 -7.44
N ASP A 46 7.91 2.62 -7.75
CA ASP A 46 7.40 2.80 -9.12
C ASP A 46 8.11 3.98 -9.81
N PHE A 47 9.45 3.95 -9.77
CA PHE A 47 10.32 5.11 -10.00
C PHE A 47 10.69 5.32 -11.48
N HIS A 48 11.05 4.25 -12.21
CA HIS A 48 11.42 4.37 -13.63
C HIS A 48 11.01 3.13 -14.45
N PRO A 49 10.25 3.29 -15.55
CA PRO A 49 9.57 4.52 -15.96
C PRO A 49 8.59 5.01 -14.89
N LYS A 50 8.61 6.31 -14.60
CA LYS A 50 7.95 6.88 -13.42
C LYS A 50 6.45 6.66 -13.48
N GLY A 51 5.90 6.01 -12.45
CA GLY A 51 4.47 5.80 -12.34
C GLY A 51 3.91 4.75 -13.31
N ALA A 52 4.73 3.95 -13.97
CA ALA A 52 4.26 3.02 -14.99
C ALA A 52 3.31 1.95 -14.44
N MET A 53 3.56 1.47 -13.22
CA MET A 53 2.59 0.61 -12.54
C MET A 53 1.36 1.41 -12.14
N ALA A 54 1.53 2.59 -11.53
CA ALA A 54 0.40 3.42 -11.12
C ALA A 54 -0.52 3.79 -12.29
N GLN A 55 0.04 3.99 -13.50
CA GLN A 55 -0.69 4.23 -14.74
C GLN A 55 -1.50 3.01 -15.16
N SER A 56 -0.91 1.81 -15.11
CA SER A 56 -1.64 0.56 -15.47
C SER A 56 -2.77 0.24 -14.47
N TYR A 57 -2.64 0.69 -13.22
CA TYR A 57 -3.68 0.59 -12.20
C TYR A 57 -4.67 1.76 -12.22
N GLY A 58 -4.50 2.75 -13.11
CA GLY A 58 -5.39 3.92 -13.21
C GLY A 58 -5.34 4.88 -12.02
N VAL A 59 -4.29 4.82 -11.20
CA VAL A 59 -4.15 5.61 -9.96
C VAL A 59 -3.04 6.65 -10.04
N TYR A 60 -2.35 6.78 -11.18
CA TYR A 60 -1.36 7.83 -11.37
C TYR A 60 -2.02 9.19 -11.66
N LEU A 61 -1.66 10.21 -10.87
CA LEU A 61 -2.14 11.58 -11.04
C LEU A 61 -1.18 12.37 -11.92
N GLU A 62 -1.37 12.29 -13.24
CA GLU A 62 -0.50 12.91 -14.27
C GLU A 62 -0.09 14.35 -13.95
N LYS A 63 -1.06 15.22 -13.63
CA LYS A 63 -0.80 16.64 -13.33
C LYS A 63 0.07 16.88 -12.08
N ARG A 64 0.12 15.89 -11.17
CA ARG A 64 0.83 15.97 -9.89
C ARG A 64 2.09 15.10 -9.85
N GLY A 65 2.24 14.17 -10.78
CA GLY A 65 3.37 13.25 -10.85
C GLY A 65 3.49 12.31 -9.64
N LEU A 66 2.37 11.87 -9.07
CA LEU A 66 2.29 11.02 -7.88
C LEU A 66 1.11 10.04 -7.95
N ILE A 67 1.12 9.04 -7.08
CA ILE A 67 0.03 8.05 -6.98
C ILE A 67 -1.10 8.61 -6.11
N ALA A 68 -2.35 8.44 -6.54
CA ALA A 68 -3.52 8.66 -5.71
C ALA A 68 -3.44 7.80 -4.44
N ARG A 69 -4.08 8.24 -3.35
CA ARG A 69 -4.14 7.42 -2.13
C ARG A 69 -5.09 6.26 -2.35
N SER A 70 -4.56 5.16 -2.87
CA SER A 70 -5.30 3.94 -3.18
C SER A 70 -4.90 2.78 -2.29
N THR A 71 -5.82 1.85 -2.09
CA THR A 71 -5.57 0.54 -1.49
C THR A 71 -6.15 -0.53 -2.41
N VAL A 72 -5.39 -1.60 -2.60
CA VAL A 72 -5.80 -2.78 -3.36
C VAL A 72 -5.53 -4.00 -2.49
N ILE A 73 -6.48 -4.94 -2.42
CA ILE A 73 -6.28 -6.26 -1.81
C ILE A 73 -6.37 -7.29 -2.94
N ILE A 74 -5.30 -8.06 -3.07
CA ILE A 74 -5.13 -9.11 -4.07
C ILE A 74 -5.09 -10.44 -3.33
N ASP A 75 -5.89 -11.41 -3.76
CA ASP A 75 -5.88 -12.74 -3.18
C ASP A 75 -4.67 -13.57 -3.64
N LYS A 76 -4.57 -14.80 -3.14
CA LYS A 76 -3.48 -15.74 -3.45
C LYS A 76 -3.50 -16.25 -4.89
N GLN A 77 -4.61 -16.09 -5.61
CA GLN A 77 -4.76 -16.43 -7.02
C GLN A 77 -4.40 -15.24 -7.92
N GLY A 78 -4.02 -14.10 -7.35
CA GLY A 78 -3.67 -12.89 -8.09
C GLY A 78 -4.89 -12.06 -8.51
N VAL A 79 -6.06 -12.31 -7.93
CA VAL A 79 -7.31 -11.60 -8.26
C VAL A 79 -7.51 -10.44 -7.31
N VAL A 80 -7.82 -9.26 -7.86
CA VAL A 80 -8.22 -8.09 -7.08
C VAL A 80 -9.58 -8.35 -6.44
N ARG A 81 -9.63 -8.37 -5.10
CA ARG A 81 -10.85 -8.57 -4.32
C ARG A 81 -11.40 -7.28 -3.73
N TYR A 82 -10.56 -6.26 -3.59
CA TYR A 82 -10.92 -4.95 -3.08
C TYR A 82 -10.06 -3.88 -3.76
N ALA A 83 -10.67 -2.76 -4.11
CA ALA A 83 -9.98 -1.56 -4.56
C ALA A 83 -10.72 -0.32 -4.04
N ALA A 84 -9.98 0.60 -3.42
CA ALA A 84 -10.53 1.86 -2.95
C ALA A 84 -9.56 3.02 -3.21
N LEU A 85 -10.13 4.16 -3.60
CA LEU A 85 -9.44 5.43 -3.73
C LEU A 85 -9.94 6.37 -2.64
N VAL A 86 -9.01 7.02 -1.94
CA VAL A 86 -9.32 7.94 -0.86
C VAL A 86 -8.87 9.34 -1.25
N GLU A 87 -9.78 10.31 -1.15
CA GLU A 87 -9.47 11.70 -1.44
C GLU A 87 -8.46 12.29 -0.44
N ALA A 88 -7.88 13.44 -0.79
CA ALA A 88 -6.93 14.13 0.07
C ALA A 88 -7.60 14.56 1.39
N GLY A 89 -7.26 13.87 2.48
CA GLY A 89 -7.83 14.08 3.82
C GLY A 89 -8.64 12.90 4.35
N GLY A 90 -9.07 11.98 3.47
CA GLY A 90 -9.69 10.74 3.89
C GLY A 90 -8.70 9.81 4.59
N ARG A 91 -9.20 9.08 5.59
CA ARG A 91 -8.41 8.14 6.40
C ARG A 91 -8.62 6.72 5.91
N ARG A 92 -7.57 5.91 6.06
CA ARG A 92 -7.59 4.46 5.87
C ARG A 92 -7.18 3.87 7.21
N TYR A 93 -8.05 3.06 7.80
CA TYR A 93 -7.78 2.42 9.08
C TYR A 93 -7.25 1.02 8.81
N ALA A 94 -6.15 0.66 9.47
CA ALA A 94 -5.55 -0.67 9.35
C ALA A 94 -6.56 -1.76 9.76
N ALA A 95 -7.38 -1.52 10.78
CA ALA A 95 -8.41 -2.43 11.25
C ALA A 95 -9.46 -2.77 10.17
N ASP A 96 -9.92 -1.78 9.41
CA ASP A 96 -10.91 -2.00 8.34
C ASP A 96 -10.33 -2.87 7.21
N LEU A 97 -9.06 -2.60 6.85
CA LEU A 97 -8.35 -3.37 5.83
C LEU A 97 -8.05 -4.79 6.30
N LEU A 98 -7.67 -4.97 7.57
CA LEU A 98 -7.42 -6.28 8.16
C LEU A 98 -8.70 -7.13 8.16
N ALA A 99 -9.84 -6.54 8.56
CA ALA A 99 -11.12 -7.23 8.52
C ALA A 99 -11.49 -7.67 7.11
N GLU A 100 -11.19 -6.87 6.09
CA GLU A 100 -11.42 -7.24 4.69
C GLU A 100 -10.51 -8.40 4.25
N CYS A 101 -9.22 -8.36 4.59
CA CYS A 101 -8.30 -9.47 4.32
C CYS A 101 -8.74 -10.77 4.98
N GLN A 102 -9.21 -10.72 6.23
CA GLN A 102 -9.71 -11.88 6.96
C GLN A 102 -10.96 -12.49 6.29
N LYS A 103 -11.89 -11.66 5.79
CA LYS A 103 -13.04 -12.16 5.02
C LYS A 103 -12.57 -12.90 3.77
N ILE A 104 -11.67 -12.28 3.00
CA ILE A 104 -11.14 -12.85 1.74
C ILE A 104 -10.44 -14.18 1.99
N ASN A 105 -9.64 -14.29 3.05
CA ASN A 105 -8.88 -15.51 3.35
C ASN A 105 -9.73 -16.65 3.94
N ASN A 106 -10.91 -16.34 4.45
CA ASN A 106 -11.87 -17.32 4.98
C ASN A 106 -12.99 -17.69 3.98
N SER A 107 -12.93 -17.15 2.75
CA SER A 107 -13.88 -17.42 1.66
C SER A 107 -13.38 -18.54 0.76
#